data_AF-A0AA37MQ57-F1
#
_entry.id   AF-A0AA37MQ57-F1
#
_cell.length_a   1.000
_cell.length_b   1.000
_cell.length_c   1.000
_cell.angle_alpha   90.00
_cell.angle_beta   90.00
_cell.angle_gamma   90.00
#
_symmetry.space_group_name_H-M   'P 1'
#
loop_
_entity.id
_entity.type
_entity.pdbx_description
1 polymer ?
#
loop_
_entity_poly.entity_id
_entity_poly.type
_entity_poly.pdbx_seq_one_letter_code
_entity_poly.pdbx_strand_id
1 'polypeptide(L)'
;MFYRADKLAAYFEKSDHYKFSIIRLLNNKHHKPCRLARIWLARNLLLEIPKTELAAWTDFMKYLISTDSGDLIVDSYQYLYSRIRLYRSCYDKKEPIVYNKYINKAVVAINSAICKSSERQFSFTNSVAMLSGYSGQYDGKINGVELRNTCWRCLIEMIYTDRMDLLYDYWEYADQRLSLFLKRKQGSESDERYIAKYKEFFIFLCAHLLYSKKHEALSRLLFYSHNIPPMYDMLPNNFVEVFRWYTKLYQDSFRTGFIYESQYTFYDDRDPLSSGTTRNAALDYLAVLTMRLLYPSDLFQ
;
A
#
# COMPACT_ATOMS: atom_id res chain seq x y z
N MET A 1 -37.34 13.77 14.98
CA MET A 1 -37.50 14.95 14.11
C MET A 1 -36.43 14.87 13.03
N PHE A 2 -36.79 14.39 11.84
CA PHE A 2 -35.84 14.20 10.73
C PHE A 2 -35.51 15.56 10.12
N TYR A 3 -34.28 16.05 10.33
CA TYR A 3 -33.80 17.23 9.62
C TYR A 3 -33.58 16.88 8.16
N ARG A 4 -34.28 17.61 7.30
CA ARG A 4 -34.15 17.64 5.84
C ARG A 4 -32.69 17.91 5.44
N ALA A 5 -32.08 16.93 4.78
CA ALA A 5 -30.64 16.87 4.46
C ALA A 5 -30.12 18.09 3.66
N ASP A 6 -31.03 18.74 2.93
CA ASP A 6 -30.88 19.96 2.13
C ASP A 6 -30.50 21.20 2.97
N LYS A 7 -31.03 21.34 4.20
CA LYS A 7 -30.70 22.50 5.06
C LYS A 7 -29.39 22.34 5.84
N LEU A 8 -28.96 21.11 6.09
CA LEU A 8 -27.66 20.82 6.71
C LEU A 8 -26.50 21.06 5.74
N ALA A 9 -26.68 20.74 4.46
CA ALA A 9 -25.68 21.00 3.42
C ALA A 9 -25.30 22.49 3.32
N ALA A 10 -26.29 23.39 3.33
CA ALA A 10 -26.08 24.84 3.25
C ALA A 10 -25.40 25.44 4.51
N TYR A 11 -25.51 24.77 5.66
CA TYR A 11 -24.84 25.19 6.90
C TYR A 11 -23.36 24.79 6.92
N PHE A 12 -22.94 23.82 6.10
CA PHE A 12 -21.60 23.20 6.13
C PHE A 12 -20.64 23.67 5.03
N GLU A 13 -21.09 24.50 4.08
CA GLU A 13 -20.29 24.97 2.94
C GLU A 13 -19.33 26.13 3.24
N LYS A 14 -19.44 26.82 4.39
CA LYS A 14 -18.89 28.19 4.54
C LYS A 14 -17.63 28.41 5.41
N SER A 15 -16.94 27.39 5.95
CA SER A 15 -15.66 27.68 6.64
C SER A 15 -14.62 26.56 6.63
N ASP A 16 -13.35 26.92 6.41
CA ASP A 16 -12.21 26.01 6.52
C ASP A 16 -11.97 25.53 7.97
N HIS A 17 -12.44 26.30 8.95
CA HIS A 17 -12.50 25.91 10.37
C HIS A 17 -13.41 24.69 10.62
N TYR A 18 -14.33 24.40 9.70
CA TYR A 18 -15.33 23.34 9.83
C TYR A 18 -14.76 21.94 9.55
N LYS A 19 -13.77 21.80 8.66
CA LYS A 19 -13.17 20.51 8.28
C LYS A 19 -12.53 19.79 9.48
N PHE A 20 -11.78 20.52 10.31
CA PHE A 20 -11.19 19.98 11.55
C PHE A 20 -12.25 19.69 12.62
N SER A 21 -13.26 20.54 12.72
CA SER A 21 -14.38 20.41 13.67
C SER A 21 -15.24 19.17 13.41
N ILE A 22 -15.52 18.87 12.13
CA ILE A 22 -16.21 17.64 11.72
C ILE A 22 -15.37 16.40 12.04
N ILE A 23 -14.07 16.40 11.72
CA ILE A 23 -13.18 15.27 12.03
C ILE A 23 -13.18 14.99 13.55
N ARG A 24 -13.18 16.05 14.36
CA ARG A 24 -13.29 15.96 15.83
C ARG A 24 -14.65 15.42 16.29
N LEU A 25 -15.75 15.84 15.66
CA LEU A 25 -17.11 15.34 15.90
C LEU A 25 -17.30 13.87 15.49
N LEU A 26 -16.71 13.44 14.37
CA LEU A 26 -16.76 12.07 13.87
C LEU A 26 -15.92 11.09 14.69
N ASN A 27 -14.82 11.58 15.28
CA ASN A 27 -13.94 10.81 16.18
C ASN A 27 -14.38 10.85 17.65
N ASN A 28 -15.42 11.62 17.98
CA ASN A 28 -15.95 11.67 19.34
C ASN A 28 -16.65 10.36 19.70
N LYS A 29 -16.11 9.61 20.66
CA LYS A 29 -16.68 8.32 21.12
C LYS A 29 -18.11 8.46 21.67
N HIS A 30 -18.52 9.65 22.08
CA HIS A 30 -19.83 9.91 22.70
C HIS A 30 -20.95 10.26 21.70
N HIS A 31 -20.62 10.54 20.44
CA HIS A 31 -21.61 10.74 19.39
C HIS A 31 -21.29 9.83 18.22
N LYS A 32 -22.15 8.84 17.96
CA LYS A 32 -22.05 7.98 16.77
C LYS A 32 -22.90 8.62 15.66
N PRO A 33 -22.33 9.44 14.75
CA PRO A 33 -23.06 9.93 13.59
C PRO A 33 -23.58 8.73 12.79
N CYS A 34 -24.82 8.82 12.31
CA CYS A 34 -25.48 7.72 11.60
C CYS A 34 -24.69 7.36 10.33
N ARG A 35 -24.78 6.10 9.90
CA ARG A 35 -24.01 5.56 8.76
C ARG A 35 -24.11 6.43 7.51
N LEU A 36 -25.28 6.98 7.21
CA LEU A 36 -25.53 7.84 6.06
C LEU A 36 -24.80 9.19 6.14
N ALA A 37 -24.75 9.82 7.32
CA ALA A 37 -24.00 11.06 7.51
C ALA A 37 -22.49 10.84 7.35
N ARG A 38 -21.97 9.71 7.84
CA ARG A 38 -20.56 9.34 7.63
C ARG A 38 -20.27 9.08 6.14
N ILE A 39 -21.15 8.37 5.43
CA ILE A 39 -21.03 8.12 3.99
C ILE A 39 -21.05 9.43 3.20
N TRP A 40 -21.99 10.33 3.51
CA TRP A 40 -22.08 11.64 2.86
C TRP A 40 -20.81 12.47 3.13
N LEU A 41 -20.38 12.59 4.39
CA LEU A 41 -19.15 13.31 4.74
C LEU A 41 -17.91 12.71 4.10
N ALA A 42 -17.77 11.38 4.11
CA ALA A 42 -16.66 10.68 3.46
C ALA A 42 -16.64 10.91 1.93
N ARG A 43 -17.79 10.85 1.27
CA ARG A 43 -17.88 11.08 -0.17
C ARG A 43 -17.53 12.52 -0.52
N ASN A 44 -18.09 13.51 0.17
CA ASN A 44 -17.83 14.92 -0.14
C ASN A 44 -16.43 15.36 0.33
N LEU A 45 -15.97 15.02 1.54
CA LEU A 45 -14.67 15.51 2.06
C LEU A 45 -13.43 14.84 1.47
N LEU A 46 -13.56 13.64 0.87
CA LEU A 46 -12.42 12.91 0.28
C LEU A 46 -12.41 12.82 -1.23
N LEU A 47 -13.58 12.77 -1.89
CA LEU A 47 -13.61 12.80 -3.36
C LEU A 47 -13.46 14.23 -3.88
N GLU A 48 -13.92 15.23 -3.12
CA GLU A 48 -13.89 16.64 -3.50
C GLU A 48 -12.81 17.46 -2.76
N ILE A 49 -11.71 16.85 -2.29
CA ILE A 49 -10.56 17.70 -1.90
C ILE A 49 -10.20 18.51 -3.13
N PRO A 50 -10.32 19.86 -3.09
CA PRO A 50 -10.04 20.67 -4.25
C PRO A 50 -8.62 20.38 -4.72
N LYS A 51 -8.45 20.23 -6.04
CA LYS A 51 -7.12 19.98 -6.63
C LYS A 51 -6.07 20.96 -6.09
N THR A 52 -6.47 22.21 -5.90
CA THR A 52 -5.65 23.30 -5.34
C THR A 52 -5.27 23.07 -3.89
N GLU A 53 -6.22 22.66 -3.03
CA GLU A 53 -5.95 22.32 -1.62
C GLU A 53 -4.97 21.15 -1.52
N LEU A 54 -5.17 20.10 -2.31
CA LEU A 54 -4.28 18.94 -2.28
C LEU A 54 -2.90 19.24 -2.86
N ALA A 55 -2.82 20.08 -3.90
CA ALA A 55 -1.55 20.54 -4.43
C ALA A 55 -0.78 21.36 -3.38
N ALA A 56 -1.45 22.31 -2.72
CA ALA A 56 -0.86 23.10 -1.65
C ALA A 56 -0.39 22.22 -0.48
N TRP A 57 -1.19 21.24 -0.06
CA TRP A 57 -0.79 20.27 0.97
C TRP A 57 0.42 19.44 0.53
N THR A 58 0.45 19.00 -0.74
CA THR A 58 1.58 18.23 -1.28
C THR A 58 2.87 19.05 -1.29
N ASP A 59 2.80 20.31 -1.71
CA ASP A 59 3.97 21.21 -1.74
C ASP A 59 4.42 21.58 -0.33
N PHE A 60 3.49 21.80 0.60
CA PHE A 60 3.79 21.96 2.01
C PHE A 60 4.48 20.74 2.60
N MET A 61 3.99 19.52 2.33
CA MET A 61 4.63 18.28 2.78
C MET A 61 6.06 18.16 2.26
N LYS A 62 6.29 18.44 0.98
CA LYS A 62 7.65 18.44 0.39
C LYS A 62 8.56 19.45 1.08
N TYR A 63 8.04 20.65 1.34
CA TYR A 63 8.77 21.68 2.08
C TYR A 63 9.15 21.20 3.48
N LEU A 64 8.21 20.62 4.23
CA LEU A 64 8.48 20.08 5.56
C LEU A 64 9.55 18.97 5.52
N ILE A 65 9.49 18.09 4.52
CA ILE A 65 10.50 17.04 4.30
C ILE A 65 11.87 17.66 4.03
N SER A 66 11.95 18.67 3.16
CA SER A 66 13.22 19.34 2.84
C SER A 66 13.81 20.17 3.98
N THR A 67 12.98 20.59 4.94
CA THR A 67 13.38 21.43 6.08
C THR A 67 13.48 20.66 7.38
N ASP A 68 13.37 19.33 7.33
CA ASP A 68 13.46 18.43 8.49
C ASP A 68 12.50 18.80 9.64
N SER A 69 11.28 19.20 9.31
CA SER A 69 10.29 19.68 10.28
C SER A 69 9.53 18.55 10.99
N GLY A 70 10.27 17.63 11.64
CA GLY A 70 9.85 16.66 12.67
C GLY A 70 8.34 16.43 12.85
N ASP A 71 7.82 17.04 13.90
CA ASP A 71 6.45 16.91 14.38
C ASP A 71 5.41 17.40 13.36
N LEU A 72 5.73 18.44 12.58
CA LEU A 72 4.82 18.98 11.57
C LEU A 72 4.58 17.99 10.43
N ILE A 73 5.56 17.14 10.10
CA ILE A 73 5.37 16.05 9.13
C ILE A 73 4.38 15.02 9.67
N VAL A 74 4.51 14.65 10.95
CA VAL A 74 3.59 13.71 11.62
C VAL A 74 2.16 14.25 11.62
N ASP A 75 1.98 15.50 12.03
CA ASP A 75 0.66 16.14 12.08
C ASP A 75 0.03 16.28 10.69
N SER A 76 0.84 16.71 9.72
CA SER A 76 0.39 16.87 8.33
C SER A 76 0.05 15.53 7.68
N TYR A 77 0.74 14.46 8.05
CA TYR A 77 0.39 13.09 7.67
C TYR A 77 -0.92 12.63 8.32
N GLN A 78 -1.07 12.82 9.64
CA GLN A 78 -2.27 12.42 10.38
C GLN A 78 -3.53 13.10 9.81
N TYR A 79 -3.41 14.32 9.31
CA TYR A 79 -4.48 15.01 8.59
C TYR A 79 -4.99 14.19 7.39
N LEU A 80 -4.10 13.78 6.47
CA LEU A 80 -4.51 13.00 5.30
C LEU A 80 -4.97 11.60 5.70
N TYR A 81 -4.23 10.94 6.59
CA TYR A 81 -4.55 9.59 7.06
C TYR A 81 -5.94 9.50 7.70
N SER A 82 -6.29 10.44 8.59
CA SER A 82 -7.58 10.44 9.27
C SER A 82 -8.73 10.55 8.28
N ARG A 83 -8.55 11.35 7.22
CA ARG A 83 -9.53 11.44 6.13
C ARG A 83 -9.60 10.12 5.36
N ILE A 84 -8.47 9.57 4.90
CA ILE A 84 -8.45 8.30 4.16
C ILE A 84 -9.16 7.20 4.97
N ARG A 85 -8.86 7.09 6.25
CA ARG A 85 -9.49 6.13 7.17
C ARG A 85 -11.01 6.32 7.24
N LEU A 86 -11.49 7.57 7.33
CA LEU A 86 -12.92 7.87 7.32
C LEU A 86 -13.57 7.42 6.01
N TYR A 87 -12.95 7.72 4.86
CA TYR A 87 -13.44 7.27 3.54
C TYR A 87 -13.62 5.75 3.51
N ARG A 88 -12.55 5.02 3.89
CA ARG A 88 -12.52 3.57 3.89
C ARG A 88 -13.57 2.95 4.82
N SER A 89 -13.84 3.57 5.97
CA SER A 89 -14.85 3.12 6.94
C SER A 89 -16.29 3.22 6.40
N CYS A 90 -16.51 4.08 5.43
CA CYS A 90 -17.83 4.34 4.84
C CYS A 90 -18.05 3.61 3.51
N TYR A 91 -16.97 3.18 2.85
CA TYR A 91 -17.03 2.48 1.57
C TYR A 91 -17.54 1.05 1.72
N ASP A 92 -18.38 0.60 0.77
CA ASP A 92 -18.88 -0.78 0.72
C ASP A 92 -17.70 -1.77 0.71
N LYS A 93 -17.85 -2.92 1.35
CA LYS A 93 -16.80 -3.94 1.43
C LYS A 93 -16.68 -4.75 0.13
N LYS A 94 -17.71 -4.74 -0.73
CA LYS A 94 -17.75 -5.53 -1.97
C LYS A 94 -17.08 -4.85 -3.17
N GLU A 95 -16.99 -3.52 -3.15
CA GLU A 95 -16.42 -2.73 -4.25
C GLU A 95 -14.95 -2.39 -3.99
N PRO A 96 -14.12 -2.30 -5.05
CA PRO A 96 -12.74 -1.91 -4.89
C PRO A 96 -12.62 -0.44 -4.47
N ILE A 97 -11.68 -0.16 -3.55
CA ILE A 97 -11.39 1.23 -3.16
C ILE A 97 -10.68 1.94 -4.32
N VAL A 98 -11.27 3.06 -4.76
CA VAL A 98 -10.68 3.97 -5.74
C VAL A 98 -10.62 5.37 -5.14
N TYR A 99 -9.41 5.90 -4.98
CA TYR A 99 -9.19 7.26 -4.51
C TYR A 99 -9.22 8.24 -5.69
N ASN A 100 -9.45 9.52 -5.38
CA ASN A 100 -9.25 10.59 -6.35
C ASN A 100 -7.80 10.53 -6.88
N LYS A 101 -7.62 10.58 -8.21
CA LYS A 101 -6.31 10.56 -8.89
C LYS A 101 -5.28 11.55 -8.31
N TYR A 102 -5.74 12.69 -7.79
CA TYR A 102 -4.84 13.67 -7.20
C TYR A 102 -4.25 13.20 -5.86
N ILE A 103 -4.97 12.38 -5.08
CA ILE A 103 -4.45 11.73 -3.87
C ILE A 103 -3.32 10.77 -4.25
N ASN A 104 -3.53 9.95 -5.28
CA ASN A 104 -2.51 9.03 -5.79
C ASN A 104 -1.25 9.81 -6.21
N LYS A 105 -1.41 10.93 -6.93
CA LYS A 105 -0.30 11.81 -7.31
C LYS A 105 0.42 12.44 -6.11
N ALA A 106 -0.32 12.88 -5.10
CA ALA A 106 0.23 13.46 -3.89
C ALA A 106 1.08 12.44 -3.12
N VAL A 107 0.57 11.21 -2.95
CA VAL A 107 1.29 10.11 -2.29
C VAL A 107 2.60 9.79 -3.01
N VAL A 108 2.59 9.65 -4.34
CA VAL A 108 3.82 9.43 -5.12
C VAL A 108 4.78 10.61 -4.96
N ALA A 109 4.31 11.84 -5.10
CA ALA A 109 5.17 13.01 -5.02
C ALA A 109 5.85 13.18 -3.65
N ILE A 110 5.14 12.81 -2.57
CA ILE A 110 5.68 12.79 -1.21
C ILE A 110 6.67 11.65 -1.05
N ASN A 111 6.34 10.44 -1.53
CA ASN A 111 7.27 9.31 -1.53
C ASN A 111 8.61 9.69 -2.20
N SER A 112 8.54 10.34 -3.37
CA SER A 112 9.71 10.79 -4.10
C SER A 112 10.53 11.82 -3.32
N ALA A 113 9.88 12.74 -2.60
CA ALA A 113 10.59 13.71 -1.77
C ALA A 113 11.31 13.04 -0.60
N ILE A 114 10.67 12.04 0.03
CA ILE A 114 11.25 11.27 1.12
C ILE A 114 12.41 10.39 0.63
N CYS A 115 12.28 9.77 -0.54
CA CYS A 115 13.36 8.95 -1.10
C CYS A 115 14.60 9.78 -1.42
N LYS A 116 14.43 11.06 -1.79
CA LYS A 116 15.51 12.01 -2.12
C LYS A 116 16.10 12.74 -0.93
N SER A 117 15.47 12.70 0.25
CA SER A 117 16.04 13.33 1.45
C SER A 117 17.23 12.51 1.97
N SER A 118 18.22 13.17 2.57
CA SER A 118 19.35 12.51 3.24
C SER A 118 18.87 11.55 4.36
N GLU A 119 19.62 10.47 4.59
CA GLU A 119 19.24 9.37 5.49
C GLU A 119 18.83 9.82 6.91
N ARG A 120 17.84 9.10 7.45
CA ARG A 120 17.33 9.12 8.85
C ARG A 120 17.49 10.44 9.62
N GLN A 121 16.65 11.42 9.30
CA GLN A 121 16.25 12.43 10.30
C GLN A 121 14.88 12.13 10.93
N PHE A 122 14.12 11.18 10.36
CA PHE A 122 12.81 10.77 10.87
C PHE A 122 12.79 9.31 11.28
N SER A 123 12.34 9.02 12.49
CA SER A 123 12.06 7.67 12.96
C SER A 123 10.84 7.08 12.24
N PHE A 124 11.08 6.06 11.40
CA PHE A 124 10.31 4.82 11.20
C PHE A 124 8.80 4.82 10.86
N THR A 125 8.04 5.93 10.87
CA THR A 125 6.56 5.77 10.92
C THR A 125 5.68 6.63 10.00
N ASN A 126 6.15 7.52 9.13
CA ASN A 126 5.21 8.36 8.34
C ASN A 126 5.15 8.05 6.85
N SER A 127 6.25 7.82 6.13
CA SER A 127 6.18 7.46 4.70
C SER A 127 5.51 6.10 4.52
N VAL A 128 5.94 5.12 5.32
CA VAL A 128 5.38 3.78 5.35
C VAL A 128 4.01 3.76 5.99
N ALA A 129 3.76 4.44 7.12
CA ALA A 129 2.37 4.48 7.60
C ALA A 129 1.47 5.24 6.61
N MET A 130 1.98 6.23 5.88
CA MET A 130 1.23 6.88 4.82
C MET A 130 0.92 5.92 3.71
N LEU A 131 1.93 5.26 3.15
CA LEU A 131 1.75 4.30 2.08
C LEU A 131 0.85 3.15 2.52
N SER A 132 1.05 2.62 3.71
CA SER A 132 0.30 1.50 4.27
C SER A 132 -1.11 1.86 4.73
N GLY A 133 -1.31 3.08 5.23
CA GLY A 133 -2.62 3.64 5.57
C GLY A 133 -3.43 4.01 4.33
N TYR A 134 -2.76 4.55 3.31
CA TYR A 134 -3.31 4.86 1.99
C TYR A 134 -3.70 3.58 1.25
N SER A 135 -2.77 2.64 1.14
CA SER A 135 -3.00 1.34 0.50
C SER A 135 -4.12 0.58 1.18
N GLY A 136 -4.20 0.71 2.52
CA GLY A 136 -4.96 -0.16 3.43
C GLY A 136 -5.13 -1.55 2.86
N GLN A 137 -4.01 -2.10 2.38
CA GLN A 137 -3.83 -3.40 1.77
C GLN A 137 -4.22 -4.56 2.70
N TYR A 138 -4.93 -4.28 3.80
CA TYR A 138 -5.01 -5.05 5.04
C TYR A 138 -6.43 -5.10 5.64
N ASP A 139 -7.38 -4.35 5.07
CA ASP A 139 -8.78 -4.36 5.53
C ASP A 139 -9.59 -5.51 4.92
N GLY A 140 -8.96 -6.40 4.13
CA GLY A 140 -9.66 -7.44 3.38
C GLY A 140 -10.51 -6.94 2.23
N LYS A 141 -10.22 -5.72 1.75
CA LYS A 141 -10.92 -5.10 0.63
C LYS A 141 -10.08 -5.32 -0.63
N ILE A 142 -10.74 -5.62 -1.74
CA ILE A 142 -10.06 -5.68 -3.03
C ILE A 142 -9.55 -4.25 -3.31
N ASN A 143 -8.24 -4.06 -3.36
CA ASN A 143 -7.70 -2.76 -3.72
C ASN A 143 -7.98 -2.50 -5.21
N GLY A 144 -8.37 -1.28 -5.56
CA GLY A 144 -8.44 -0.87 -6.96
C GLY A 144 -7.09 -1.03 -7.66
N VAL A 145 -7.09 -1.22 -8.98
CA VAL A 145 -5.86 -1.31 -9.78
C VAL A 145 -4.99 -0.08 -9.56
N GLU A 146 -5.57 1.12 -9.55
CA GLU A 146 -4.86 2.37 -9.33
C GLU A 146 -4.13 2.44 -7.99
N LEU A 147 -4.77 1.92 -6.93
CA LEU A 147 -4.19 1.90 -5.59
C LEU A 147 -2.97 0.99 -5.53
N ARG A 148 -3.06 -0.21 -6.13
CA ARG A 148 -1.91 -1.11 -6.24
C ARG A 148 -0.78 -0.51 -7.06
N ASN A 149 -1.09 0.09 -8.21
CA ASN A 149 -0.09 0.72 -9.08
C ASN A 149 0.62 1.88 -8.37
N THR A 150 -0.10 2.64 -7.55
CA THR A 150 0.48 3.71 -6.73
C THR A 150 1.44 3.15 -5.69
N CYS A 151 1.06 2.06 -5.01
CA CYS A 151 1.93 1.40 -4.04
C CYS A 151 3.18 0.83 -4.72
N TRP A 152 2.99 0.13 -5.84
CA TRP A 152 4.08 -0.41 -6.65
C TRP A 152 5.10 0.67 -7.00
N ARG A 153 4.66 1.78 -7.59
CA ARG A 153 5.54 2.92 -7.94
C ARG A 153 6.36 3.42 -6.76
N CYS A 154 5.75 3.54 -5.58
CA CYS A 154 6.46 4.02 -4.39
C CYS A 154 7.55 3.02 -3.95
N LEU A 155 7.24 1.72 -3.94
CA LEU A 155 8.22 0.69 -3.54
C LEU A 155 9.37 0.56 -4.54
N ILE A 156 9.08 0.63 -5.84
CA ILE A 156 10.13 0.57 -6.86
C ILE A 156 11.04 1.79 -6.79
N GLU A 157 10.49 2.98 -6.49
CA GLU A 157 11.31 4.16 -6.23
C GLU A 157 12.24 3.97 -5.02
N MET A 158 11.75 3.36 -3.93
CA MET A 158 12.60 3.00 -2.78
C MET A 158 13.73 2.04 -3.19
N ILE A 159 13.44 1.07 -4.07
CA ILE A 159 14.45 0.14 -4.60
C ILE A 159 15.50 0.86 -5.44
N TYR A 160 15.06 1.77 -6.31
CA TYR A 160 15.93 2.49 -7.23
C TYR A 160 16.80 3.54 -6.55
N THR A 161 16.27 4.17 -5.50
CA THR A 161 16.97 5.19 -4.68
C THR A 161 17.77 4.59 -3.53
N ASP A 162 17.84 3.26 -3.47
CA ASP A 162 18.54 2.48 -2.43
C ASP A 162 18.06 2.75 -0.99
N ARG A 163 16.80 3.15 -0.84
CA ARG A 163 16.13 3.39 0.45
C ARG A 163 15.56 2.09 1.01
N MET A 164 16.46 1.12 1.24
CA MET A 164 16.10 -0.20 1.77
C MET A 164 15.53 -0.12 3.18
N ASP A 165 15.94 0.89 3.95
CA ASP A 165 15.32 1.23 5.24
C ASP A 165 13.79 1.37 5.12
N LEU A 166 13.31 2.15 4.15
CA LEU A 166 11.87 2.38 3.93
C LEU A 166 11.17 1.12 3.42
N LEU A 167 11.85 0.33 2.59
CA LEU A 167 11.31 -0.93 2.07
C LEU A 167 11.13 -1.95 3.19
N TYR A 168 12.09 -2.07 4.11
CA TYR A 168 11.99 -2.94 5.26
C TYR A 168 10.83 -2.53 6.15
N ASP A 169 10.74 -1.24 6.52
CA ASP A 169 9.63 -0.72 7.32
C ASP A 169 8.26 -1.07 6.71
N TYR A 170 8.13 -0.94 5.38
CA TYR A 170 6.91 -1.34 4.66
C TYR A 170 6.63 -2.83 4.79
N TRP A 171 7.64 -3.67 4.57
CA TRP A 171 7.51 -5.12 4.69
C TRP A 171 7.10 -5.55 6.09
N GLU A 172 7.73 -5.00 7.13
CA GLU A 172 7.40 -5.32 8.52
C GLU A 172 5.93 -5.00 8.84
N TYR A 173 5.48 -3.80 8.42
CA TYR A 173 4.09 -3.39 8.59
C TYR A 173 3.13 -4.31 7.81
N ALA A 174 3.52 -4.68 6.60
CA ALA A 174 2.76 -5.52 5.70
C ALA A 174 2.56 -6.93 6.26
N ASP A 175 3.63 -7.52 6.80
CA ASP A 175 3.62 -8.84 7.45
C ASP A 175 2.67 -8.85 8.65
N GLN A 176 2.87 -7.91 9.58
CA GLN A 176 2.05 -7.76 10.79
C GLN A 176 0.57 -7.65 10.47
N ARG A 177 0.24 -6.90 9.43
CA ARG A 177 -1.14 -6.70 9.03
C ARG A 177 -1.76 -7.90 8.35
N LEU A 178 -1.02 -8.62 7.51
CA LEU A 178 -1.53 -9.85 6.90
C LEU A 178 -1.81 -10.90 7.98
N SER A 179 -0.90 -11.15 8.91
CA SER A 179 -1.17 -12.15 9.95
C SER A 179 -2.32 -11.73 10.87
N LEU A 180 -2.50 -10.43 11.17
CA LEU A 180 -3.69 -9.94 11.87
C LEU A 180 -4.98 -10.17 11.06
N PHE A 181 -4.93 -10.00 9.74
CA PHE A 181 -6.04 -10.27 8.84
C PHE A 181 -6.40 -11.75 8.84
N LEU A 182 -5.41 -12.63 8.68
CA LEU A 182 -5.57 -14.08 8.68
C LEU A 182 -6.17 -14.59 10.01
N LYS A 183 -5.71 -14.05 11.16
CA LYS A 183 -6.27 -14.37 12.48
C LYS A 183 -7.76 -14.00 12.64
N ARG A 184 -8.26 -13.01 11.88
CA ARG A 184 -9.62 -12.47 12.03
C ARG A 184 -10.64 -13.08 11.08
N LYS A 185 -10.21 -13.76 10.01
CA LYS A 185 -11.10 -14.19 8.93
C LYS A 185 -11.30 -15.70 8.88
N GLN A 186 -12.52 -16.10 8.54
CA GLN A 186 -12.94 -17.49 8.37
C GLN A 186 -13.17 -17.77 6.88
N GLY A 187 -12.17 -18.37 6.22
CA GLY A 187 -12.30 -19.24 5.04
C GLY A 187 -13.22 -18.85 3.88
N SER A 188 -13.54 -17.57 3.66
CA SER A 188 -14.41 -17.20 2.54
C SER A 188 -13.63 -17.11 1.23
N GLU A 189 -14.28 -17.38 0.09
CA GLU A 189 -13.67 -17.25 -1.25
C GLU A 189 -13.09 -15.84 -1.50
N SER A 190 -13.73 -14.81 -0.94
CA SER A 190 -13.25 -13.43 -1.03
C SER A 190 -11.91 -13.23 -0.31
N ASP A 191 -11.67 -14.00 0.75
CA ASP A 191 -10.43 -13.94 1.54
C ASP A 191 -9.30 -14.64 0.81
N GLU A 192 -9.58 -15.81 0.23
CA GLU A 192 -8.61 -16.54 -0.59
C GLU A 192 -8.17 -15.73 -1.80
N ARG A 193 -9.12 -15.10 -2.50
CA ARG A 193 -8.81 -14.24 -3.66
C ARG A 193 -7.95 -13.04 -3.27
N TYR A 194 -8.22 -12.46 -2.11
CA TYR A 194 -7.45 -11.36 -1.56
C TYR A 194 -6.03 -11.81 -1.16
N ILE A 195 -5.88 -12.93 -0.45
CA ILE A 195 -4.58 -13.51 -0.08
C ILE A 195 -3.76 -13.84 -1.33
N ALA A 196 -4.39 -14.43 -2.35
CA ALA A 196 -3.73 -14.74 -3.61
C ALA A 196 -3.22 -13.49 -4.32
N LYS A 197 -4.02 -12.40 -4.36
CA LYS A 197 -3.59 -11.11 -4.92
C LYS A 197 -2.51 -10.43 -4.09
N TYR A 198 -2.54 -10.62 -2.79
CA TYR A 198 -1.52 -10.13 -1.89
C TYR A 198 -0.18 -10.86 -2.13
N LYS A 199 -0.18 -12.19 -2.13
CA LYS A 199 1.01 -12.99 -2.48
C LYS A 199 1.53 -12.66 -3.89
N GLU A 200 0.66 -12.44 -4.87
CA GLU A 200 1.04 -11.98 -6.21
C GLU A 200 1.93 -10.73 -6.16
N PHE A 201 1.48 -9.71 -5.41
CA PHE A 201 2.19 -8.45 -5.29
C PHE A 201 3.60 -8.63 -4.71
N PHE A 202 3.74 -9.45 -3.66
CA PHE A 202 5.04 -9.70 -3.03
C PHE A 202 5.95 -10.60 -3.86
N ILE A 203 5.39 -11.55 -4.62
CA ILE A 203 6.17 -12.33 -5.60
C ILE A 203 6.84 -11.39 -6.60
N PHE A 204 6.10 -10.45 -7.18
CA PHE A 204 6.68 -9.50 -8.13
C PHE A 204 7.64 -8.51 -7.48
N LEU A 205 7.38 -8.07 -6.24
CA LEU A 205 8.30 -7.19 -5.51
C LEU A 205 9.65 -7.89 -5.26
N CYS A 206 9.64 -9.13 -4.79
CA CYS A 206 10.85 -9.91 -4.56
C CYS A 206 11.55 -10.29 -5.88
N ALA A 207 10.79 -10.58 -6.94
CA ALA A 207 11.34 -10.75 -8.28
C ALA A 207 12.06 -9.51 -8.78
N HIS A 208 11.51 -8.32 -8.50
CA HIS A 208 12.17 -7.06 -8.83
C HIS A 208 13.47 -6.87 -8.05
N LEU A 209 13.50 -7.17 -6.75
CA LEU A 209 14.73 -7.14 -5.95
C LEU A 209 15.80 -8.09 -6.50
N LEU A 210 15.40 -9.30 -6.88
CA LEU A 210 16.30 -10.28 -7.50
C LEU A 210 16.86 -9.74 -8.82
N TYR A 211 15.99 -9.22 -9.68
CA TYR A 211 16.37 -8.63 -10.97
C TYR A 211 17.32 -7.44 -10.80
N SER A 212 17.03 -6.55 -9.84
CA SER A 212 17.88 -5.40 -9.49
C SER A 212 19.13 -5.77 -8.68
N LYS A 213 19.42 -7.08 -8.52
CA LYS A 213 20.59 -7.62 -7.79
C LYS A 213 20.69 -7.14 -6.33
N LYS A 214 19.55 -6.81 -5.71
CA LYS A 214 19.46 -6.43 -4.30
C LYS A 214 19.39 -7.68 -3.41
N HIS A 215 20.41 -8.52 -3.49
CA HIS A 215 20.43 -9.85 -2.86
C HIS A 215 20.34 -9.81 -1.33
N GLU A 216 21.02 -8.86 -0.69
CA GLU A 216 20.97 -8.69 0.77
C GLU A 216 19.55 -8.34 1.23
N ALA A 217 18.92 -7.38 0.56
CA ALA A 217 17.54 -6.99 0.84
C ALA A 217 16.57 -8.15 0.61
N LEU A 218 16.71 -8.86 -0.52
CA LEU A 218 15.89 -10.04 -0.81
C LEU A 218 16.02 -11.10 0.29
N SER A 219 17.26 -11.42 0.70
CA SER A 219 17.51 -12.39 1.78
C SER A 219 16.80 -11.98 3.07
N ARG A 220 16.96 -10.72 3.49
CA ARG A 220 16.32 -10.20 4.69
C ARG A 220 14.79 -10.33 4.64
N LEU A 221 14.17 -10.00 3.51
CA LEU A 221 12.73 -10.11 3.35
C LEU A 221 12.24 -11.57 3.37
N LEU A 222 12.99 -12.49 2.74
CA LEU A 222 12.67 -13.92 2.69
C LEU A 222 12.67 -14.60 4.06
N PHE A 223 13.50 -14.13 4.99
CA PHE A 223 13.62 -14.72 6.33
C PHE A 223 12.98 -13.88 7.44
N TYR A 224 12.40 -12.73 7.11
CA TYR A 224 11.63 -11.93 8.05
C TYR A 224 10.29 -12.60 8.42
N SER A 225 10.00 -12.66 9.72
CA SER A 225 8.68 -12.97 10.24
C SER A 225 8.47 -12.25 11.56
N HIS A 226 7.29 -11.64 11.73
CA HIS A 226 6.91 -11.04 13.00
C HIS A 226 6.32 -12.07 14.00
N ASN A 227 6.06 -13.31 13.56
CA ASN A 227 5.40 -14.34 14.37
C ASN A 227 6.41 -15.21 15.11
N ILE A 228 6.00 -15.72 16.27
CA ILE A 228 6.71 -16.74 17.03
C ILE A 228 5.73 -17.91 17.25
N PRO A 229 5.96 -19.10 16.67
CA PRO A 229 7.05 -19.46 15.76
C PRO A 229 6.98 -18.71 14.40
N PRO A 230 8.10 -18.62 13.64
CA PRO A 230 8.13 -17.94 12.35
C PRO A 230 7.07 -18.45 11.37
N MET A 231 6.31 -17.52 10.80
CA MET A 231 5.33 -17.77 9.74
C MET A 231 5.53 -16.76 8.62
N TYR A 232 5.59 -17.24 7.38
CA TYR A 232 5.94 -16.45 6.20
C TYR A 232 4.72 -16.18 5.31
N ASP A 233 3.63 -15.72 5.89
CA ASP A 233 2.31 -15.69 5.25
C ASP A 233 2.26 -14.90 3.92
N MET A 234 3.18 -13.94 3.74
CA MET A 234 3.28 -13.11 2.54
C MET A 234 3.85 -13.85 1.32
N LEU A 235 4.47 -15.02 1.54
CA LEU A 235 5.17 -15.79 0.51
C LEU A 235 4.52 -17.15 0.27
N PRO A 236 4.77 -17.77 -0.90
CA PRO A 236 4.55 -19.19 -1.08
C PRO A 236 5.39 -20.00 -0.07
N ASN A 237 4.73 -20.82 0.75
CA ASN A 237 5.39 -21.49 1.90
C ASN A 237 5.54 -23.01 1.74
N ASN A 238 5.15 -23.56 0.60
CA ASN A 238 5.35 -24.97 0.28
C ASN A 238 5.47 -25.17 -1.24
N PHE A 239 6.00 -26.33 -1.63
CA PHE A 239 6.21 -26.66 -3.05
C PHE A 239 4.94 -26.61 -3.88
N VAL A 240 3.78 -26.96 -3.31
CA VAL A 240 2.49 -26.92 -4.02
C VAL A 240 2.12 -25.49 -4.39
N GLU A 241 2.25 -24.54 -3.47
CA GLU A 241 2.01 -23.12 -3.75
C GLU A 241 2.99 -22.56 -4.77
N VAL A 242 4.29 -22.87 -4.63
CA VAL A 242 5.31 -22.44 -5.60
C VAL A 242 5.02 -23.00 -6.99
N PHE A 243 4.71 -24.30 -7.10
CA PHE A 243 4.40 -24.95 -8.37
C PHE A 243 3.11 -24.40 -9.00
N ARG A 244 2.09 -24.07 -8.20
CA ARG A 244 0.88 -23.38 -8.70
C ARG A 244 1.20 -22.02 -9.29
N TRP A 245 2.04 -21.23 -8.64
CA TRP A 245 2.49 -19.95 -9.18
C TRP A 245 3.33 -20.11 -10.44
N TYR A 246 4.25 -21.08 -10.46
CA TYR A 246 5.05 -21.40 -11.64
C TYR A 246 4.14 -21.75 -12.83
N THR A 247 3.20 -22.68 -12.62
CA THR A 247 2.24 -23.11 -13.64
C THR A 247 1.41 -21.94 -14.15
N LYS A 248 0.90 -21.09 -13.25
CA LYS A 248 0.13 -19.88 -13.61
C LYS A 248 0.94 -18.89 -14.46
N LEU A 249 2.21 -18.67 -14.13
CA LEU A 249 3.09 -17.77 -14.89
C LEU A 249 3.54 -18.38 -16.23
N TYR A 250 3.73 -19.70 -16.28
CA TYR A 250 4.26 -20.41 -17.45
C TYR A 250 3.17 -20.74 -18.50
N GLN A 251 2.00 -21.23 -18.08
CA GLN A 251 0.96 -21.70 -19.00
C GLN A 251 0.19 -20.58 -19.71
N ASP A 252 0.03 -19.41 -19.08
CA ASP A 252 -0.69 -18.27 -19.68
C ASP A 252 0.22 -17.28 -20.45
N SER A 253 1.44 -17.73 -20.80
CA SER A 253 2.64 -16.91 -21.08
C SER A 253 2.47 -15.65 -21.94
N PHE A 254 1.63 -15.67 -22.98
CA PHE A 254 1.45 -14.53 -23.88
C PHE A 254 0.50 -13.48 -23.29
N ARG A 255 -0.71 -13.86 -22.86
CA ARG A 255 -1.70 -12.91 -22.34
C ARG A 255 -1.34 -12.43 -20.93
N THR A 256 -0.82 -13.32 -20.07
CA THR A 256 -0.41 -12.91 -18.72
C THR A 256 0.89 -12.13 -18.68
N GLY A 257 1.81 -12.35 -19.64
CA GLY A 257 3.03 -11.55 -19.78
C GLY A 257 2.74 -10.05 -19.84
N PHE A 258 1.92 -9.63 -20.82
CA PHE A 258 1.52 -8.22 -20.97
C PHE A 258 0.77 -7.67 -19.76
N ILE A 259 -0.12 -8.48 -19.15
CA ILE A 259 -0.86 -8.05 -17.96
C ILE A 259 0.10 -7.75 -16.81
N TYR A 260 1.08 -8.62 -16.57
CA TYR A 260 2.03 -8.43 -15.46
C TYR A 260 3.03 -7.31 -15.73
N GLU A 261 3.51 -7.15 -16.97
CA GLU A 261 4.37 -6.01 -17.34
C GLU A 261 3.66 -4.67 -17.15
N SER A 262 2.37 -4.60 -17.48
CA SER A 262 1.58 -3.38 -17.27
C SER A 262 1.30 -3.06 -15.79
N GLN A 263 1.23 -4.08 -14.93
CA GLN A 263 0.91 -3.93 -13.50
C GLN A 263 2.16 -3.76 -12.64
N TYR A 264 3.24 -4.44 -13.00
CA TYR A 264 4.48 -4.57 -12.24
C TYR A 264 5.66 -4.20 -13.13
N THR A 265 5.62 -2.98 -13.69
CA THR A 265 6.68 -2.47 -14.56
C THR A 265 8.00 -2.34 -13.79
N PHE A 266 9.08 -2.81 -14.39
CA PHE A 266 10.42 -2.71 -13.82
C PHE A 266 11.06 -1.41 -14.33
N TYR A 267 11.58 -0.57 -13.44
CA TYR A 267 11.97 0.81 -13.79
C TYR A 267 13.22 0.92 -14.68
N ASP A 268 13.98 -0.16 -14.89
CA ASP A 268 15.18 -0.18 -15.75
C ASP A 268 14.88 -0.59 -17.21
N ASP A 269 13.60 -0.63 -17.60
CA ASP A 269 13.22 -0.83 -18.99
C ASP A 269 13.55 0.42 -19.83
N ARG A 270 14.82 0.51 -20.23
CA ARG A 270 15.26 1.27 -21.42
C ARG A 270 14.64 0.74 -22.71
N ASP A 271 13.89 -0.35 -22.64
CA ASP A 271 13.09 -0.88 -23.73
C ASP A 271 11.74 -1.44 -23.22
N PRO A 272 10.67 -0.62 -23.17
CA PRO A 272 9.33 -1.02 -22.73
C PRO A 272 8.67 -2.08 -23.63
N LEU A 273 9.39 -2.59 -24.63
CA LEU A 273 8.97 -3.62 -25.59
C LEU A 273 9.59 -5.00 -25.34
N SER A 274 10.44 -5.17 -24.30
CA SER A 274 10.99 -6.49 -23.97
C SER A 274 9.96 -7.38 -23.26
N SER A 275 9.00 -7.90 -24.03
CA SER A 275 7.98 -8.83 -23.53
C SER A 275 8.65 -10.03 -22.85
N GLY A 276 8.34 -10.24 -21.58
CA GLY A 276 8.75 -11.38 -20.77
C GLY A 276 9.63 -11.03 -19.56
N THR A 277 10.18 -9.81 -19.45
CA THR A 277 11.15 -9.45 -18.40
C THR A 277 10.58 -9.63 -16.99
N THR A 278 9.46 -8.98 -16.67
CA THR A 278 8.77 -9.09 -15.37
C THR A 278 8.38 -10.53 -15.04
N ARG A 279 7.89 -11.28 -16.04
CA ARG A 279 7.49 -12.69 -15.87
C ARG A 279 8.70 -13.58 -15.60
N ASN A 280 9.76 -13.45 -16.39
CA ASN A 280 10.96 -14.27 -16.26
C ASN A 280 11.65 -14.01 -14.92
N ALA A 281 11.74 -12.75 -14.49
CA ALA A 281 12.24 -12.42 -13.15
C ALA A 281 11.41 -13.08 -12.04
N ALA A 282 10.08 -13.15 -12.21
CA ALA A 282 9.21 -13.85 -11.28
C ALA A 282 9.45 -15.37 -11.29
N LEU A 283 9.69 -15.98 -12.45
CA LEU A 283 10.06 -17.40 -12.54
C LEU A 283 11.41 -17.69 -11.87
N ASP A 284 12.40 -16.82 -12.08
CA ASP A 284 13.72 -16.91 -11.41
C ASP A 284 13.57 -16.82 -9.89
N TYR A 285 12.72 -15.90 -9.42
CA TYR A 285 12.41 -15.77 -8.00
C TYR A 285 11.69 -17.00 -7.43
N LEU A 286 10.77 -17.62 -8.17
CA LEU A 286 10.14 -18.88 -7.73
C LEU A 286 11.17 -20.02 -7.61
N ALA A 287 12.22 -20.04 -8.44
CA ALA A 287 13.32 -20.98 -8.28
C ALA A 287 14.11 -20.72 -6.98
N VAL A 288 14.38 -19.46 -6.65
CA VAL A 288 14.99 -19.07 -5.36
C VAL A 288 14.12 -19.49 -4.17
N LEU A 289 12.79 -19.28 -4.25
CA LEU A 289 11.86 -19.76 -3.22
C LEU A 289 11.86 -21.30 -3.10
N THR A 290 11.97 -22.02 -4.22
CA THR A 290 12.10 -23.48 -4.20
C THR A 290 13.35 -23.90 -3.43
N MET A 291 14.49 -23.24 -3.67
CA MET A 291 15.73 -23.50 -2.92
C MET A 291 15.58 -23.19 -1.43
N ARG A 292 14.93 -22.08 -1.07
CA ARG A 292 14.63 -21.74 0.33
C ARG A 292 13.82 -22.83 1.04
N LEU A 293 12.89 -23.47 0.34
CA LEU A 293 12.08 -24.56 0.90
C LEU A 293 12.87 -25.88 1.03
N LEU A 294 13.87 -26.10 0.17
CA LEU A 294 14.77 -27.27 0.25
C LEU A 294 15.83 -27.11 1.35
N TYR A 295 16.30 -25.89 1.58
CA TYR A 295 17.35 -25.56 2.54
C TYR A 295 16.85 -24.49 3.53
N PRO A 296 15.96 -24.86 4.47
CA PRO A 296 15.55 -23.95 5.54
C PRO A 296 16.79 -23.50 6.34
N SER A 297 16.76 -22.24 6.77
CA SER A 297 17.86 -21.38 7.27
C SER A 297 18.74 -21.90 8.42
N ASP A 298 18.62 -23.16 8.85
CA ASP A 298 19.47 -23.78 9.86
C ASP A 298 20.92 -24.02 9.38
N LEU A 299 21.25 -23.64 8.13
CA LEU A 299 22.57 -23.80 7.50
C LEU A 299 23.29 -22.49 7.16
N PHE A 300 22.69 -21.32 7.42
CA PHE A 300 23.28 -20.01 7.07
C PHE A 300 23.34 -19.03 8.27
N GLN A 301 23.48 -19.55 9.50
CA GLN A 301 23.94 -18.77 10.66
C GLN A 301 25.46 -18.80 10.80
#